data_AF-A0A6N2X3B9-F1
#
_entry.id   AF-A0A6N2X3B9-F1
#
_cell.length_a   1.000
_cell.length_b   1.000
_cell.length_c   1.000
_cell.angle_alpha   90.00
_cell.angle_beta   90.00
_cell.angle_gamma   90.00
#
_symmetry.space_group_name_H-M   'P 1'
#
loop_
_entity.id
_entity.type
_entity.pdbx_description
1 polymer ?
#
loop_
_entity_poly.entity_id
_entity_poly.type
_entity_poly.pdbx_seq_one_letter_code
_entity_poly.pdbx_strand_id
1 'polypeptide(L)' 'MMKKIDHRNMGRSCLGWLDSWFHFSFAEYYNPKNMHYGVLRVVNDDTIQPHTGFETHPHRDMEIITYVIEGG' A
#
# COMPACT_ATOMS: atom_id res chain seq x y z
N MET A 1 5.14 7.90 -22.70
CA MET A 1 3.89 8.62 -22.36
C MET A 1 3.76 8.66 -20.85
N MET A 2 3.47 9.83 -20.26
CA MET A 2 3.35 10.01 -18.81
C MET A 2 1.92 9.74 -18.36
N LYS A 3 1.73 8.96 -17.28
CA LYS A 3 0.44 8.72 -16.63
C LYS A 3 0.47 9.35 -15.24
N LYS A 4 -0.45 10.27 -14.96
CA LYS A 4 -0.68 10.79 -13.60
C LYS A 4 -1.81 9.99 -12.96
N ILE A 5 -1.59 9.53 -11.73
CA ILE A 5 -2.63 8.93 -10.89
C ILE A 5 -2.90 9.96 -9.79
N ASP A 6 -4.13 10.47 -9.75
CA ASP A 6 -4.53 11.41 -8.71
C ASP A 6 -4.82 10.64 -7.42
N HIS A 7 -4.29 11.10 -6.28
CA HIS A 7 -4.46 10.45 -4.98
C HIS A 7 -5.93 10.24 -4.61
N ARG A 8 -6.83 11.09 -5.09
CA ARG A 8 -8.29 10.98 -4.86
C ARG A 8 -8.92 9.73 -5.49
N ASN A 9 -8.21 9.08 -6.42
CA ASN A 9 -8.66 7.87 -7.11
C ASN A 9 -7.95 6.60 -6.60
N MET A 10 -7.09 6.71 -5.59
CA MET A 10 -6.40 5.58 -4.97
C MET A 10 -7.34 4.79 -4.06
N GLY A 11 -6.99 3.53 -3.82
CA GLY A 11 -7.64 2.74 -2.79
C GLY A 11 -7.29 3.28 -1.42
N ARG A 12 -8.19 3.10 -0.44
CA ARG A 12 -7.91 3.42 0.95
C ARG A 12 -8.50 2.36 1.87
N SER A 13 -7.76 2.01 2.91
CA SER A 13 -8.25 1.20 4.03
C SER A 13 -8.03 1.96 5.33
N CYS A 14 -9.06 2.00 6.19
CA CYS A 14 -8.99 2.64 7.49
C CYS A 14 -9.53 1.67 8.54
N LEU A 15 -8.62 1.03 9.27
CA LEU A 15 -8.89 -0.03 10.24
C LEU A 15 -8.77 0.47 11.69
N GLY A 16 -8.81 1.79 11.90
CA GLY A 16 -8.59 2.43 13.20
C GLY A 16 -7.10 2.51 13.59
N TRP A 17 -6.39 1.37 13.57
CA TRP A 17 -4.95 1.31 13.87
C TRP A 17 -4.05 1.54 12.64
N LEU A 18 -4.59 1.31 11.43
CA LEU A 18 -3.92 1.49 10.15
C LEU A 18 -4.77 2.37 9.25
N ASP A 19 -4.17 3.44 8.72
CA ASP A 19 -4.68 4.20 7.59
C ASP A 19 -3.72 4.02 6.42
N SER A 20 -4.20 3.41 5.34
CA SER A 20 -3.37 3.00 4.21
C SER A 20 -3.94 3.51 2.89
N TRP A 21 -3.07 4.07 2.05
CA TRP A 21 -3.38 4.44 0.67
C TRP A 21 -2.73 3.46 -0.32
N PHE A 22 -3.54 2.89 -1.22
CA PHE A 22 -3.11 1.91 -2.19
C PHE A 22 -2.93 2.54 -3.58
N HIS A 23 -1.67 2.62 -4.03
CA HIS A 23 -1.35 3.16 -5.36
C HIS A 23 -1.69 2.19 -6.49
N PHE A 24 -1.76 0.89 -6.22
CA PHE A 24 -2.19 -0.17 -7.12
C PHE A 24 -3.27 -1.01 -6.44
N SER A 25 -3.88 -1.94 -7.19
CA SER A 25 -4.85 -2.87 -6.61
C SER A 25 -4.19 -3.75 -5.55
N PHE A 26 -4.76 -3.76 -4.34
CA PHE A 26 -4.22 -4.45 -3.16
C PHE A 26 -5.33 -4.69 -2.13
N ALA A 27 -5.23 -5.79 -1.38
CA ALA A 27 -6.26 -6.23 -0.44
C ALA A 27 -7.66 -6.23 -1.09
N GLU A 28 -8.67 -5.64 -0.46
CA GLU A 28 -10.04 -5.55 -0.96
C GLU A 28 -10.21 -4.47 -2.04
N TYR A 29 -9.23 -3.58 -2.23
CA TYR A 29 -9.28 -2.57 -3.30
C TYR A 29 -8.86 -3.16 -4.64
N TYR A 30 -9.76 -3.09 -5.62
CA TYR A 30 -9.54 -3.59 -6.96
C TYR A 30 -9.83 -2.54 -8.04
N ASN A 31 -8.84 -2.29 -8.89
CA ASN A 31 -8.96 -1.44 -10.07
C ASN A 31 -8.19 -2.08 -11.25
N PRO A 32 -8.89 -2.69 -12.23
CA PRO A 32 -8.24 -3.40 -13.33
C PRO A 32 -7.41 -2.47 -14.24
N LYS A 33 -7.63 -1.15 -14.18
CA LYS A 33 -6.86 -0.15 -14.94
C LYS A 33 -5.59 0.31 -14.21
N ASN A 34 -5.35 -0.21 -13.00
CA ASN A 34 -4.24 0.20 -12.15
C ASN A 34 -3.73 -0.95 -11.27
N MET A 35 -3.20 -1.99 -11.94
CA MET A 35 -2.75 -3.22 -11.28
C MET A 35 -1.28 -3.22 -10.86
N HIS A 36 -0.39 -2.56 -11.63
CA HIS A 36 1.06 -2.54 -11.41
C HIS A 36 1.73 -1.58 -12.40
N TYR A 37 3.03 -1.32 -12.22
CA TYR A 37 3.88 -0.63 -13.19
C TYR A 37 5.20 -1.40 -13.40
N GLY A 38 5.34 -2.06 -14.56
CA GLY A 38 6.47 -2.97 -14.79
C GLY A 38 6.48 -4.09 -13.75
N VAL A 39 7.60 -4.24 -13.04
CA VAL A 39 7.74 -5.22 -11.94
C VAL A 39 7.15 -4.75 -10.61
N LEU A 40 6.90 -3.44 -10.45
CA LEU A 40 6.37 -2.87 -9.21
C LEU A 40 4.90 -3.26 -9.03
N ARG A 41 4.64 -4.11 -8.03
CA ARG A 41 3.31 -4.70 -7.79
C ARG A 41 2.46 -3.88 -6.82
N VAL A 42 3.04 -3.44 -5.72
CA VAL A 42 2.33 -2.80 -4.61
C VAL A 42 3.15 -1.60 -4.14
N VAL A 43 2.45 -0.49 -3.89
CA VAL A 43 3.00 0.67 -3.15
C VAL A 43 1.88 1.14 -2.23
N ASN A 44 2.12 0.96 -0.94
CA ASN A 44 1.23 1.39 0.12
C ASN A 44 1.89 2.55 0.85
N ASP A 45 1.09 3.56 1.18
CA ASP A 45 1.47 4.65 2.07
C ASP A 45 0.69 4.44 3.38
N ASP A 46 1.40 3.99 4.41
CA ASP A 46 0.83 3.44 5.65
C ASP A 46 1.14 4.36 6.83
N THR A 47 0.09 4.81 7.51
CA THR A 47 0.17 5.43 8.84
C THR A 47 -0.32 4.42 9.89
N ILE A 48 0.57 4.05 10.82
CA ILE A 48 0.33 3.03 11.84
C ILE A 48 0.25 3.72 13.21
N GLN A 49 -0.78 3.41 13.99
CA GLN A 49 -0.95 3.97 15.33
C GLN A 49 0.10 3.43 16.32
N PRO A 50 0.50 4.22 17.34
CA PRO A 50 1.48 3.80 18.33
C PRO A 50 1.12 2.47 19.01
N HIS A 51 2.13 1.63 19.26
CA HIS A 51 1.99 0.32 19.91
C HIS A 51 1.09 -0.69 19.18
N THR A 52 0.83 -0.49 17.89
CA THR A 52 0.12 -1.42 17.02
C THR A 52 1.01 -1.90 15.88
N GLY A 53 0.51 -2.82 15.06
CA GLY A 53 1.25 -3.30 13.89
C GLY A 53 0.59 -4.51 13.27
N PHE A 54 1.19 -4.97 12.17
CA PHE A 54 0.77 -6.20 11.51
C PHE A 54 1.16 -7.42 12.36
N GLU A 55 0.23 -8.35 12.54
CA GLU A 55 0.53 -9.66 13.13
C GLU A 55 1.51 -10.44 12.25
N THR A 56 2.09 -11.52 12.79
CA THR A 56 2.96 -12.39 12.00
C THR A 56 2.17 -13.01 10.84
N HIS A 57 2.64 -12.82 9.61
CA HIS A 57 2.02 -13.35 8.40
C HIS A 57 3.06 -13.79 7.36
N PRO A 58 2.76 -14.79 6.50
CA PRO A 58 3.71 -15.32 5.55
C PRO A 58 3.83 -14.44 4.29
N HIS A 59 5.02 -14.43 3.70
CA HIS A 59 5.30 -13.95 2.34
C HIS A 59 6.08 -15.00 1.56
N ARG A 60 5.95 -14.98 0.23
CA ARG A 60 6.66 -15.89 -0.66
C ARG A 60 6.96 -15.20 -1.99
N ASP A 61 8.17 -15.44 -2.53
CA ASP A 61 8.59 -15.03 -3.89
C ASP A 61 8.36 -13.54 -4.20
N MET A 62 8.57 -12.66 -3.21
CA MET A 62 8.40 -11.21 -3.30
C MET A 62 9.53 -10.48 -2.58
N GLU A 63 10.09 -9.45 -3.20
CA GLU A 63 10.97 -8.51 -2.52
C GLU A 63 10.11 -7.39 -1.91
N ILE A 64 10.29 -7.14 -0.61
CA ILE A 64 9.52 -6.16 0.16
C ILE A 64 10.49 -5.11 0.70
N ILE A 65 10.19 -3.84 0.45
CA ILE A 65 10.99 -2.71 0.88
C ILE A 65 10.09 -1.80 1.72
N THR A 66 10.58 -1.43 2.91
CA THR A 66 9.95 -0.44 3.78
C THR A 66 10.82 0.80 3.82
N TYR A 67 10.20 1.97 3.58
CA TYR A 67 10.85 3.26 3.74
C TYR A 67 10.12 4.04 4.84
N VAL A 68 10.78 4.22 5.98
CA VAL A 68 10.22 4.93 7.14
C VAL A 68 10.38 6.43 6.93
N ILE A 69 9.26 7.15 6.96
CA ILE A 69 9.22 8.61 6.78
C ILE A 69 9.25 9.34 8.12
N GLU A 70 8.47 8.87 9.10
CA GLU A 70 8.33 9.46 10.43
C GLU A 70 8.11 8.37 11.49
N GLY A 71 8.57 8.61 12.71
CA GLY A 71 8.54 7.66 13.82
C GLY A 71 9.80 6.79 13.91
N GLY A 72 9.74 5.75 14.75
CA GLY A 72 10.84 4.83 15.04
C GLY A 72 11.11 4.66 16.52
#